data_AF-A0A382L369-F1
#
_entry.id   AF-A0A382L369-F1
#
_cell.length_a   1.000
_cell.length_b   1.000
_cell.length_c   1.000
_cell.angle_alpha   90.00
_cell.angle_beta   90.00
_cell.angle_gamma   90.00
#
_symmetry.space_group_name_H-M   'P 1'
#
loop_
_entity.id
_entity.type
_entity.pdbx_description
1 polymer ?
#
loop_
_entity_poly.entity_id
_entity_poly.type
_entity_poly.pdbx_seq_one_letter_code
_entity_poly.pdbx_strand_id
1 'polypeptide(L)'
;MDGQHGMGPRLATAAIELAAHKAGRTGLGAVSLRDGNYVGALATYVEGPARDGSIALAMANATPRVAPHGGSEGLHGTNPIAWAAPAATGEPLVFDAATAHAAARIGQAAEESRSIPEGMALDATGQPTTDPAAAASGTLLPVGGAFGYGLGLLVDVLTGGLAAAPMGREVPLVSALNGPYGCSFFALVIDPRRFGGGEALAAGVTGLRESARNITPAEGVEAVRAPGDRARQTREERLTRGIPFTRRGWTALIERLAATGLDTSDLAKRTE
;
A
#
# COMPACT_ATOMS: atom_id res chain seq x y z
N MET A 1 10.73 17.00 0.62
CA MET A 1 11.81 16.33 1.38
C MET A 1 12.67 15.60 0.37
N ASP A 2 13.99 15.64 0.57
CA ASP A 2 14.93 14.82 -0.20
C ASP A 2 15.29 13.60 0.64
N GLY A 3 15.06 12.40 0.11
CA GLY A 3 15.25 11.15 0.83
C GLY A 3 16.67 10.63 0.82
N GLN A 4 17.53 11.13 -0.07
CA GLN A 4 18.93 10.69 -0.24
C GLN A 4 19.07 9.15 -0.29
N HIS A 5 18.05 8.48 -0.85
CA HIS A 5 17.94 7.03 -0.99
C HIS A 5 17.97 6.24 0.33
N GLY A 6 17.60 6.89 1.43
CA GLY A 6 17.50 6.28 2.75
C GLY A 6 16.41 5.21 2.86
N MET A 7 16.28 4.62 4.06
CA MET A 7 15.29 3.57 4.33
C MET A 7 13.86 4.10 4.17
N GLY A 8 13.12 3.53 3.22
CA GLY A 8 11.76 3.95 2.87
C GLY A 8 10.83 4.13 4.07
N PRO A 9 10.72 3.16 4.99
CA PRO A 9 9.82 3.30 6.14
C PRO A 9 10.18 4.49 7.04
N ARG A 10 11.47 4.72 7.29
CA ARG A 10 11.92 5.86 8.10
C ARG A 10 11.60 7.19 7.41
N LEU A 11 11.81 7.27 6.10
CA LEU A 11 11.53 8.48 5.32
C LEU A 11 10.03 8.78 5.23
N ALA A 12 9.19 7.75 5.01
CA ALA A 12 7.74 7.89 4.95
C ALA A 12 7.15 8.30 6.30
N THR A 13 7.63 7.73 7.41
CA THR A 13 7.26 8.17 8.78
C THR A 13 7.61 9.65 8.98
N ALA A 14 8.83 10.07 8.65
CA ALA A 14 9.22 11.46 8.80
C ALA A 14 8.38 12.41 7.92
N ALA A 15 8.01 11.97 6.71
CA ALA A 15 7.18 12.77 5.80
C ALA A 15 5.75 12.96 6.34
N ILE A 16 5.10 11.90 6.84
CA ILE A 16 3.74 12.00 7.38
C ILE A 16 3.72 12.78 8.72
N GLU A 17 4.74 12.63 9.57
CA GLU A 17 4.89 13.41 10.80
C GLU A 17 5.06 14.90 10.50
N LEU A 18 5.87 15.24 9.50
CA LEU A 18 6.03 16.63 9.05
C LEU A 18 4.73 17.20 8.47
N ALA A 19 3.98 16.38 7.70
CA ALA A 19 2.67 16.77 7.19
C ALA A 19 1.68 17.02 8.35
N ALA A 20 1.62 16.15 9.35
CA ALA A 20 0.79 16.33 10.54
C ALA A 20 1.17 17.58 11.34
N HIS A 21 2.47 17.82 11.54
CA HIS A 21 2.96 19.02 12.21
C HIS A 21 2.52 20.30 11.48
N LYS A 22 2.61 20.33 10.14
CA LYS A 22 2.11 21.44 9.32
C LYS A 22 0.60 21.60 9.48
N ALA A 23 -0.16 20.51 9.36
CA ALA A 23 -1.62 20.51 9.48
C ALA A 23 -2.11 21.07 10.81
N GLY A 24 -1.47 20.74 11.94
CA GLY A 24 -1.84 21.30 13.24
C GLY A 24 -1.74 22.83 13.32
N ARG A 25 -0.89 23.44 12.48
CA ARG A 25 -0.68 24.90 12.42
C ARG A 25 -1.60 25.60 11.43
N THR A 26 -1.86 24.98 10.28
CA THR A 26 -2.50 25.63 9.12
C THR A 26 -3.81 24.97 8.67
N GLY A 27 -4.22 23.85 9.29
CA GLY A 27 -5.35 23.02 8.88
C GLY A 27 -5.02 21.99 7.81
N LEU A 28 -3.99 22.23 7.01
CA LEU A 28 -3.53 21.35 5.94
C LEU A 28 -2.01 21.25 5.96
N GLY A 29 -1.47 20.05 5.83
CA GLY A 29 -0.05 19.81 5.67
C GLY A 29 0.20 18.80 4.56
N ALA A 30 0.96 19.21 3.55
CA ALA A 30 1.38 18.33 2.46
C ALA A 30 2.91 18.23 2.43
N VAL A 31 3.41 17.04 2.14
CA VAL A 31 4.84 16.74 1.99
C VAL A 31 5.02 15.79 0.81
N SER A 32 5.80 16.22 -0.17
CA SER A 32 6.35 15.34 -1.21
C SER A 32 7.77 14.91 -0.80
N LEU A 33 8.10 13.65 -1.07
CA LEU A 33 9.41 13.04 -0.85
C LEU A 33 9.89 12.50 -2.18
N ARG A 34 11.08 12.94 -2.61
CA ARG A 34 11.83 12.35 -3.73
C ARG A 34 13.01 11.54 -3.22
N ASP A 35 13.63 10.79 -4.12
CA ASP A 35 14.85 10.03 -3.84
C ASP A 35 14.66 9.09 -2.64
N GLY A 36 13.48 8.48 -2.53
CA GLY A 36 13.14 7.54 -1.48
C GLY A 36 13.50 6.10 -1.83
N ASN A 37 12.88 5.18 -1.09
CA ASN A 37 13.01 3.74 -1.28
C ASN A 37 11.70 3.05 -0.88
N TYR A 38 11.60 1.73 -1.09
CA TYR A 38 10.39 0.95 -0.83
C TYR A 38 9.81 1.21 0.56
N VAL A 39 8.56 1.65 0.62
CA VAL A 39 7.88 2.11 1.85
C VAL A 39 6.96 1.06 2.47
N GLY A 40 6.81 -0.13 1.88
CA GLY A 40 5.90 -1.15 2.42
C GLY A 40 4.43 -0.73 2.43
N ALA A 41 3.67 -1.16 3.45
CA ALA A 41 2.22 -0.92 3.55
C ALA A 41 1.92 0.51 3.99
N LEU A 42 1.13 1.24 3.19
CA LEU A 42 0.89 2.67 3.41
C LEU A 42 -0.05 2.94 4.60
N ALA A 43 -0.92 1.99 4.93
CA ALA A 43 -1.79 2.04 6.11
C ALA A 43 -1.01 2.40 7.40
N THR A 44 0.22 1.88 7.53
CA THR A 44 1.07 2.09 8.71
C THR A 44 1.43 3.55 8.96
N TYR A 45 1.41 4.40 7.93
CA TYR A 45 1.73 5.82 8.04
C TYR A 45 0.49 6.67 8.32
N VAL A 46 -0.66 6.32 7.74
CA VAL A 46 -1.90 7.11 7.86
C VAL A 46 -2.67 6.82 9.15
N GLU A 47 -2.49 5.64 9.75
CA GLU A 47 -3.19 5.25 10.98
C GLU A 47 -2.87 6.16 12.18
N GLY A 48 -1.59 6.54 12.37
CA GLY A 48 -1.16 7.37 13.49
C GLY A 48 -1.88 8.73 13.53
N PRO A 49 -1.76 9.57 12.48
CA PRO A 49 -2.47 10.85 12.43
C PRO A 49 -3.99 10.72 12.56
N ALA A 50 -4.58 9.62 12.08
CA ALA A 50 -6.01 9.36 12.22
C ALA A 50 -6.42 9.01 13.65
N ARG A 51 -5.58 8.32 14.41
CA ARG A 51 -5.78 8.14 15.86
C ARG A 51 -5.67 9.46 16.61
N ASP A 52 -4.84 10.39 16.12
CA ASP A 52 -4.67 11.74 16.68
C ASP A 52 -5.75 12.75 16.22
N GLY A 53 -6.80 12.29 15.53
CA GLY A 53 -7.93 13.12 15.14
C GLY A 53 -7.81 13.81 13.77
N SER A 54 -6.80 13.48 12.97
CA SER A 54 -6.59 14.06 11.64
C SER A 54 -7.01 13.13 10.50
N ILE A 55 -7.44 13.65 9.35
CA ILE A 55 -7.52 12.81 8.13
C ILE A 55 -6.10 12.74 7.55
N ALA A 56 -5.66 11.55 7.16
CA ALA A 56 -4.36 11.36 6.51
C ALA A 56 -4.51 10.61 5.20
N LEU A 57 -3.66 10.96 4.24
CA LEU A 57 -3.54 10.32 2.94
C LEU A 57 -2.05 10.13 2.62
N ALA A 58 -1.72 8.96 2.09
CA ALA A 58 -0.38 8.59 1.65
C ALA A 58 -0.44 7.94 0.26
N MET A 59 0.53 8.26 -0.58
CA MET A 59 0.69 7.68 -1.91
C MET A 59 2.18 7.41 -2.18
N ALA A 60 2.48 6.41 -2.99
CA ALA A 60 3.85 6.13 -3.43
C ALA A 60 3.84 5.67 -4.89
N ASN A 61 4.76 6.17 -5.72
CA ASN A 61 4.98 5.57 -7.02
C ASN A 61 5.97 4.40 -6.95
N ALA A 62 5.97 3.58 -7.98
CA ALA A 62 6.82 2.40 -8.04
C ALA A 62 7.23 2.05 -9.48
N THR A 63 8.14 1.09 -9.59
CA THR A 63 8.62 0.52 -10.86
C THR A 63 7.49 0.28 -11.86
N PRO A 64 7.65 0.69 -13.13
CA PRO A 64 6.63 0.60 -14.17
C PRO A 64 6.30 -0.85 -14.55
N ARG A 65 5.27 -1.43 -13.92
CA ARG A 65 4.79 -2.81 -14.18
C ARG A 65 3.32 -2.88 -14.58
N VAL A 66 2.61 -1.76 -14.59
CA VAL A 66 1.19 -1.69 -14.88
C VAL A 66 0.98 -1.04 -16.23
N ALA A 67 0.20 -1.70 -17.09
CA ALA A 67 -0.16 -1.17 -18.39
C ALA A 67 -1.17 -0.03 -18.26
N PRO A 68 -1.10 1.01 -19.13
CA PRO A 68 -2.21 1.93 -19.28
C PRO A 68 -3.45 1.17 -19.75
N HIS A 69 -4.65 1.66 -19.45
CA HIS A 69 -5.87 0.99 -19.90
C HIS A 69 -5.89 0.88 -21.43
N GLY A 70 -5.97 -0.35 -21.96
CA GLY A 70 -5.89 -0.64 -23.40
C GLY A 70 -4.47 -0.78 -23.96
N GLY A 71 -3.43 -0.61 -23.14
CA GLY A 71 -2.04 -0.87 -23.53
C GLY A 71 -1.52 -2.24 -23.08
N SER A 72 -0.34 -2.60 -23.56
CA SER A 72 0.31 -3.89 -23.27
C SER A 72 1.62 -3.79 -22.46
N GLU A 73 2.23 -2.60 -22.43
CA GLU A 73 3.50 -2.37 -21.76
C GLU A 73 3.36 -1.60 -20.45
N GLY A 74 4.25 -1.88 -19.49
CA GLY A 74 4.33 -1.13 -18.24
C GLY A 74 4.57 0.37 -18.47
N LEU A 75 3.69 1.19 -17.89
CA LEU A 75 3.83 2.65 -17.86
C LEU A 75 4.10 3.15 -16.45
N HIS A 76 3.34 2.66 -15.46
CA HIS A 76 3.44 3.11 -14.07
C HIS A 76 3.49 1.93 -13.10
N GLY A 77 3.80 2.18 -11.83
CA GLY A 77 3.80 1.14 -10.80
C GLY A 77 2.40 0.76 -10.32
N THR A 78 2.32 -0.17 -9.37
CA THR A 78 1.05 -0.48 -8.68
C THR A 78 0.49 0.71 -7.88
N ASN A 79 1.32 1.76 -7.72
CA ASN A 79 0.97 3.11 -7.31
C ASN A 79 -0.14 3.17 -6.25
N PRO A 80 0.11 2.66 -5.02
CA PRO A 80 -0.91 2.55 -4.00
C PRO A 80 -1.37 3.91 -3.45
N ILE A 81 -2.62 3.91 -2.98
CA ILE A 81 -3.26 4.99 -2.25
C ILE A 81 -3.74 4.42 -0.92
N ALA A 82 -3.33 5.06 0.18
CA ALA A 82 -3.93 4.84 1.48
C ALA A 82 -4.49 6.14 2.05
N TRP A 83 -5.56 6.01 2.81
CA TRP A 83 -6.10 7.09 3.60
C TRP A 83 -6.73 6.56 4.88
N ALA A 84 -6.75 7.41 5.90
CA ALA A 84 -7.41 7.12 7.16
C ALA A 84 -8.16 8.35 7.69
N ALA A 85 -9.27 8.11 8.37
CA ALA A 85 -10.09 9.12 9.02
C ALA A 85 -10.35 8.76 10.49
N PRO A 86 -10.39 9.77 11.39
CA PRO A 86 -10.64 9.55 12.81
C PRO A 86 -12.07 9.06 13.03
N ALA A 87 -12.27 8.22 14.05
CA ALA A 87 -13.58 7.78 14.49
C ALA A 87 -13.73 8.02 15.99
N ALA A 88 -14.96 8.27 16.46
CA ALA A 88 -15.23 8.54 17.88
C ALA A 88 -14.87 7.37 18.81
N THR A 89 -14.80 6.15 18.28
CA THR A 89 -14.37 4.96 19.03
C THR A 89 -12.86 4.86 19.22
N GLY A 90 -12.08 5.79 18.65
CA GLY A 90 -10.61 5.76 18.64
C GLY A 90 -9.99 4.84 17.58
N GLU A 91 -10.78 3.92 17.00
CA GLU A 91 -10.35 3.05 15.90
C GLU A 91 -10.62 3.70 14.54
N PRO A 92 -9.62 4.11 13.76
CA PRO A 92 -9.84 4.84 12.52
C PRO A 92 -10.49 3.98 11.42
N LEU A 93 -11.16 4.66 10.48
CA LEU A 93 -11.49 4.10 9.19
C LEU A 93 -10.23 4.13 8.33
N VAL A 94 -9.78 2.99 7.80
CA VAL A 94 -8.49 2.89 7.08
C VAL A 94 -8.68 2.15 5.77
N PHE A 95 -8.22 2.74 4.69
CA PHE A 95 -8.15 2.13 3.37
C PHE A 95 -6.70 2.14 2.87
N ASP A 96 -6.26 1.04 2.27
CA ASP A 96 -4.94 0.90 1.65
C ASP A 96 -5.05 -0.09 0.50
N ALA A 97 -4.82 0.38 -0.72
CA ALA A 97 -4.91 -0.44 -1.92
C ALA A 97 -3.97 0.07 -3.02
N ALA A 98 -3.45 -0.88 -3.81
CA ALA A 98 -2.87 -0.60 -5.10
C ALA A 98 -3.95 -0.15 -6.11
N THR A 99 -3.57 0.67 -7.07
CA THR A 99 -4.42 1.05 -8.22
C THR A 99 -4.41 0.00 -9.35
N ALA A 100 -3.64 -1.07 -9.15
CA ALA A 100 -3.52 -2.20 -10.06
C ALA A 100 -3.51 -3.54 -9.31
N HIS A 101 -3.70 -4.62 -10.05
CA HIS A 101 -3.57 -5.96 -9.49
C HIS A 101 -2.15 -6.20 -8.97
N ALA A 102 -2.03 -6.90 -7.83
CA ALA A 102 -0.75 -7.07 -7.16
C ALA A 102 0.00 -8.31 -7.66
N ALA A 103 1.28 -8.16 -8.03
CA ALA A 103 2.16 -9.27 -8.41
C ALA A 103 2.24 -10.37 -7.33
N ALA A 104 2.13 -10.00 -6.05
CA ALA A 104 2.10 -10.96 -4.94
C ALA A 104 0.94 -11.96 -5.04
N ARG A 105 -0.23 -11.53 -5.56
CA ARG A 105 -1.37 -12.45 -5.75
C ARG A 105 -1.15 -13.42 -6.91
N ILE A 106 -0.40 -13.00 -7.93
CA ILE A 106 0.02 -13.87 -9.04
C ILE A 106 1.03 -14.91 -8.51
N GLY A 107 2.03 -14.47 -7.75
CA GLY A 107 2.99 -15.37 -7.10
C GLY A 107 2.32 -16.39 -6.19
N GLN A 108 1.36 -15.96 -5.36
CA GLN A 108 0.58 -16.86 -4.52
C GLN A 108 -0.22 -17.88 -5.36
N ALA A 109 -0.88 -17.43 -6.43
CA ALA A 109 -1.61 -18.33 -7.31
C ALA A 109 -0.68 -19.37 -7.99
N ALA A 110 0.54 -18.97 -8.36
CA ALA A 110 1.55 -19.89 -8.87
C ALA A 110 1.95 -20.95 -7.83
N GLU A 111 2.21 -20.55 -6.58
CA GLU A 111 2.56 -21.46 -5.48
C GLU A 111 1.42 -22.45 -5.18
N GLU A 112 0.17 -21.99 -5.28
CA GLU A 112 -1.04 -22.78 -5.08
C GLU A 112 -1.45 -23.57 -6.34
N SER A 113 -0.70 -23.47 -7.45
CA SER A 113 -1.01 -24.10 -8.74
C SER A 113 -2.44 -23.82 -9.23
N ARG A 114 -2.93 -22.60 -9.01
CA ARG A 114 -4.27 -22.15 -9.40
C ARG A 114 -4.21 -21.04 -10.44
N SER A 115 -5.24 -20.92 -11.26
CA SER A 115 -5.36 -19.81 -12.21
C SER A 115 -5.59 -18.47 -11.52
N ILE A 116 -5.15 -17.39 -12.17
CA ILE A 116 -5.50 -16.02 -11.79
C ILE A 116 -6.80 -15.62 -12.53
N PRO A 117 -7.72 -14.90 -11.87
CA PRO A 117 -8.83 -14.25 -12.55
C PRO A 117 -8.44 -13.45 -13.81
N GLU A 118 -9.32 -13.49 -14.81
CA GLU A 118 -9.19 -12.68 -16.01
C GLU A 118 -9.08 -11.19 -15.69
N GLY A 119 -8.39 -10.44 -16.56
CA GLY A 119 -8.23 -9.00 -16.41
C GLY A 119 -7.21 -8.58 -15.35
N MET A 120 -6.43 -9.50 -14.77
CA MET A 120 -5.36 -9.17 -13.82
C MET A 120 -4.01 -8.88 -14.45
N ALA A 121 -3.68 -9.58 -15.54
CA ALA A 121 -2.37 -9.48 -16.17
C ALA A 121 -2.42 -9.84 -17.65
N LEU A 122 -1.37 -9.39 -18.34
CA LEU A 122 -1.01 -9.79 -19.68
C LEU A 122 0.25 -10.66 -19.59
N ASP A 123 0.47 -11.53 -20.56
CA ASP A 123 1.73 -12.27 -20.72
C ASP A 123 2.83 -11.41 -21.38
N ALA A 124 3.99 -12.02 -21.62
CA ALA A 124 5.13 -11.34 -22.25
C ALA A 124 4.88 -10.87 -23.71
N THR A 125 3.84 -11.37 -24.37
CA THR A 125 3.42 -10.95 -25.72
C THR A 125 2.31 -9.89 -25.68
N GLY A 126 1.88 -9.49 -24.48
CA GLY A 126 0.81 -8.51 -24.28
C GLY A 126 -0.60 -9.09 -24.41
N GLN A 127 -0.76 -10.42 -24.40
CA GLN A 127 -2.07 -11.07 -24.46
C GLN A 127 -2.63 -11.30 -23.05
N PRO A 128 -3.94 -11.14 -22.81
CA PRO A 128 -4.57 -11.49 -21.53
C PRO A 128 -4.29 -12.93 -21.14
N THR A 129 -3.96 -13.16 -19.86
CA THR A 129 -3.66 -14.51 -19.37
C THR A 129 -4.26 -14.77 -17.99
N THR A 130 -4.63 -16.04 -17.77
CA THR A 130 -5.04 -16.58 -16.47
C THR A 130 -3.99 -17.54 -15.89
N ASP A 131 -2.90 -17.78 -16.62
CA ASP A 131 -1.76 -18.56 -16.14
C ASP A 131 -0.82 -17.67 -15.31
N PRO A 132 -0.64 -17.96 -14.01
CA PRO A 132 0.24 -17.18 -13.17
C PRO A 132 1.72 -17.23 -13.60
N ALA A 133 2.17 -18.31 -14.27
CA ALA A 133 3.53 -18.42 -14.77
C ALA A 133 3.76 -17.49 -15.97
N ALA A 134 2.83 -17.49 -16.94
CA ALA A 134 2.85 -16.55 -18.05
C ALA A 134 2.76 -15.09 -17.58
N ALA A 135 1.93 -14.81 -16.57
CA ALA A 135 1.75 -13.48 -16.00
C ALA A 135 2.99 -12.96 -15.23
N ALA A 136 3.81 -13.85 -14.67
CA ALA A 136 5.00 -13.45 -13.90
C ALA A 136 6.05 -12.70 -14.74
N SER A 137 6.09 -12.97 -16.05
CA SER A 137 6.99 -12.31 -17.01
C SER A 137 6.30 -11.20 -17.82
N GLY A 138 5.01 -10.95 -17.56
CA GLY A 138 4.22 -9.99 -18.31
C GLY A 138 3.91 -8.72 -17.53
N THR A 139 2.79 -8.10 -17.87
CA THR A 139 2.39 -6.77 -17.37
C THR A 139 1.12 -6.86 -16.54
N LEU A 140 1.05 -6.12 -15.43
CA LEU A 140 -0.14 -6.04 -14.59
C LEU A 140 -1.18 -5.12 -15.21
N LEU A 141 -2.46 -5.38 -14.92
CA LEU A 141 -3.57 -4.53 -15.33
C LEU A 141 -4.11 -3.67 -14.18
N PRO A 142 -4.61 -2.45 -14.46
CA PRO A 142 -5.24 -1.59 -13.46
C PRO A 142 -6.54 -2.19 -12.92
N VAL A 143 -6.82 -2.02 -11.62
CA VAL A 143 -8.10 -2.48 -11.04
C VAL A 143 -9.24 -1.60 -11.55
N GLY A 144 -10.35 -2.20 -11.97
CA GLY A 144 -11.47 -1.44 -12.54
C GLY A 144 -11.12 -0.72 -13.86
N GLY A 145 -10.10 -1.20 -14.59
CA GLY A 145 -9.74 -0.69 -15.92
C GLY A 145 -9.34 0.79 -15.90
N ALA A 146 -10.04 1.62 -16.67
CA ALA A 146 -9.73 3.04 -16.80
C ALA A 146 -9.72 3.80 -15.45
N PHE A 147 -10.53 3.37 -14.47
CA PHE A 147 -10.57 4.02 -13.16
C PHE A 147 -9.26 3.83 -12.37
N GLY A 148 -8.80 2.57 -12.22
CA GLY A 148 -7.52 2.29 -11.57
C GLY A 148 -6.35 2.92 -12.32
N TYR A 149 -6.41 2.94 -13.65
CA TYR A 149 -5.40 3.63 -14.47
C TYR A 149 -5.32 5.13 -14.14
N GLY A 150 -6.46 5.82 -14.12
CA GLY A 150 -6.51 7.24 -13.77
C GLY A 150 -5.98 7.52 -12.37
N LEU A 151 -6.29 6.67 -11.39
CA LEU A 151 -5.73 6.78 -10.04
C LEU A 151 -4.22 6.52 -10.01
N GLY A 152 -3.72 5.56 -10.79
CA GLY A 152 -2.29 5.28 -10.91
C GLY A 152 -1.50 6.47 -11.45
N LEU A 153 -2.04 7.17 -12.46
CA LEU A 153 -1.45 8.41 -12.97
C LEU A 153 -1.50 9.55 -11.94
N LEU A 154 -2.61 9.70 -11.22
CA LEU A 154 -2.72 10.70 -10.16
C LEU A 154 -1.63 10.52 -9.10
N VAL A 155 -1.32 9.27 -8.73
CA VAL A 155 -0.23 8.96 -7.81
C VAL A 155 1.11 9.39 -8.36
N ASP A 156 1.43 9.11 -9.63
CA ASP A 156 2.70 9.58 -10.25
C ASP A 156 2.81 11.11 -10.21
N VAL A 157 1.72 11.81 -10.52
CA VAL A 157 1.68 13.28 -10.51
C VAL A 157 1.91 13.84 -9.10
N LEU A 158 1.22 13.30 -8.08
CA LEU A 158 1.34 13.80 -6.70
C LEU A 158 2.64 13.38 -6.00
N THR A 159 3.26 12.29 -6.45
CA THR A 159 4.53 11.79 -5.90
C THR A 159 5.71 12.33 -6.70
N GLY A 160 6.09 11.68 -7.80
CA GLY A 160 7.23 12.05 -8.64
C GLY A 160 7.09 13.47 -9.20
N GLY A 161 5.94 13.78 -9.81
CA GLY A 161 5.72 15.07 -10.48
C GLY A 161 5.85 16.26 -9.53
N LEU A 162 5.12 16.22 -8.41
CA LEU A 162 5.16 17.28 -7.40
C LEU A 162 6.52 17.39 -6.69
N ALA A 163 7.29 16.29 -6.62
CA ALA A 163 8.64 16.28 -6.05
C ALA A 163 9.75 16.64 -7.06
N ALA A 164 9.39 16.91 -8.33
CA ALA A 164 10.32 17.03 -9.45
C ALA A 164 11.29 15.85 -9.55
N ALA A 165 10.72 14.64 -9.53
CA ALA A 165 11.39 13.34 -9.51
C ALA A 165 10.78 12.39 -10.55
N PRO A 166 11.38 11.22 -10.82
CA PRO A 166 10.93 10.32 -11.88
C PRO A 166 9.45 9.91 -11.77
N MET A 167 8.78 9.86 -12.92
CA MET A 167 7.38 9.42 -13.07
C MET A 167 7.26 8.32 -14.13
N GLY A 168 6.23 7.48 -14.01
CA GLY A 168 5.95 6.45 -14.99
C GLY A 168 7.17 5.58 -15.30
N ARG A 169 7.58 5.56 -16.57
CA ARG A 169 8.71 4.74 -17.05
C ARG A 169 10.08 5.22 -16.59
N GLU A 170 10.18 6.44 -16.08
CA GLU A 170 11.43 6.99 -15.56
C GLU A 170 11.75 6.44 -14.16
N VAL A 171 10.74 5.92 -13.43
CA VAL A 171 10.96 5.34 -12.10
C VAL A 171 11.86 4.11 -12.24
N PRO A 172 13.03 4.08 -11.56
CA PRO A 172 13.96 2.96 -11.66
C PRO A 172 13.34 1.61 -11.29
N LEU A 173 13.96 0.52 -11.72
CA LEU A 173 13.51 -0.82 -11.31
C LEU A 173 13.94 -1.07 -9.86
N VAL A 174 13.02 -1.50 -9.00
CA VAL A 174 13.33 -1.89 -7.61
C VAL A 174 14.36 -3.03 -7.54
N SER A 175 14.48 -3.82 -8.61
CA SER A 175 15.43 -4.91 -8.76
C SER A 175 16.77 -4.49 -9.38
N ALA A 176 16.91 -3.22 -9.82
CA ALA A 176 18.17 -2.73 -10.37
C ALA A 176 19.22 -2.67 -9.26
N LEU A 177 20.36 -3.33 -9.48
CA LEU A 177 21.47 -3.34 -8.52
C LEU A 177 22.55 -2.29 -8.85
N ASN A 178 22.42 -1.60 -9.98
CA ASN A 178 23.38 -0.62 -10.49
C ASN A 178 23.02 0.84 -10.14
N GLY A 179 22.27 1.05 -9.05
CA GLY A 179 21.88 2.39 -8.60
C GLY A 179 20.79 2.35 -7.53
N PRO A 180 20.46 3.50 -6.93
CA PRO A 180 19.36 3.58 -5.98
C PRO A 180 17.99 3.46 -6.67
N TYR A 181 16.98 2.97 -5.95
CA TYR A 181 15.62 2.81 -6.48
C TYR A 181 14.92 4.16 -6.73
N GLY A 182 15.05 5.13 -5.82
CA GLY A 182 14.62 6.51 -6.07
C GLY A 182 13.11 6.73 -6.24
N CYS A 183 12.26 5.90 -5.63
CA CYS A 183 10.81 6.12 -5.67
C CYS A 183 10.38 7.33 -4.84
N SER A 184 9.22 7.89 -5.17
CA SER A 184 8.66 9.08 -4.53
C SER A 184 7.45 8.74 -3.67
N PHE A 185 7.20 9.55 -2.65
CA PHE A 185 6.10 9.41 -1.70
C PHE A 185 5.42 10.77 -1.47
N PHE A 186 4.13 10.75 -1.24
CA PHE A 186 3.33 11.93 -0.96
C PHE A 186 2.48 11.70 0.27
N ALA A 187 2.51 12.65 1.20
CA ALA A 187 1.70 12.68 2.39
C ALA A 187 0.84 13.95 2.42
N LEU A 188 -0.44 13.80 2.75
CA LEU A 188 -1.37 14.87 3.06
C LEU A 188 -2.03 14.59 4.40
N VAL A 189 -2.01 15.57 5.29
CA VAL A 189 -2.75 15.54 6.56
C VAL A 189 -3.67 16.76 6.62
N ILE A 190 -4.90 16.53 7.06
CA ILE A 190 -5.95 17.52 7.19
C ILE A 190 -6.42 17.50 8.64
N ASP A 191 -6.39 18.66 9.31
CA ASP A 191 -6.89 18.82 10.68
C ASP A 191 -8.37 19.25 10.66
N PRO A 192 -9.33 18.35 10.97
CA PRO A 192 -10.75 18.64 10.91
C PRO A 192 -11.20 19.72 11.90
N ARG A 193 -10.42 19.98 12.96
CA ARG A 193 -10.70 21.04 13.95
C ARG A 193 -10.60 22.43 13.33
N ARG A 194 -9.99 22.56 12.16
CA ARG A 194 -9.91 23.80 11.37
C ARG A 194 -11.05 23.94 10.35
N PHE A 195 -11.97 22.98 10.29
CA PHE A 195 -13.15 22.96 9.40
C PHE A 195 -14.44 22.88 10.23
N GLY A 196 -15.34 21.94 9.90
CA GLY A 196 -16.62 21.73 10.59
C GLY A 196 -16.53 21.10 11.99
N GLY A 197 -15.33 20.77 12.47
CA GLY A 197 -15.09 20.23 13.81
C GLY A 197 -14.69 18.76 13.84
N GLY A 198 -13.71 18.43 14.68
CA GLY A 198 -13.16 17.07 14.81
C GLY A 198 -14.14 16.06 15.38
N GLU A 199 -14.91 16.43 16.40
CA GLU A 199 -15.88 15.54 17.05
C GLU A 199 -17.02 15.16 16.10
N ALA A 200 -17.57 16.13 15.36
CA ALA A 200 -18.63 15.89 14.40
C ALA A 200 -18.17 14.97 13.26
N LEU A 201 -16.95 15.17 12.74
CA LEU A 201 -16.37 14.26 11.76
C LEU A 201 -16.19 12.86 12.34
N ALA A 202 -15.60 12.74 13.52
CA ALA A 202 -15.31 11.45 14.16
C ALA A 202 -16.60 10.66 14.45
N ALA A 203 -17.67 11.33 14.89
CA ALA A 203 -18.99 10.74 15.07
C ALA A 203 -19.58 10.28 13.72
N GLY A 204 -19.48 11.12 12.68
CA GLY A 204 -19.94 10.77 11.32
C GLY A 204 -19.20 9.56 10.74
N VAL A 205 -17.88 9.47 10.93
CA VAL A 205 -17.09 8.31 10.49
C VAL A 205 -17.46 7.05 11.27
N THR A 206 -17.72 7.15 12.57
CA THR A 206 -18.27 6.03 13.36
C THR A 206 -19.61 5.56 12.79
N GLY A 207 -20.56 6.48 12.58
CA GLY A 207 -21.87 6.17 12.04
C GLY A 207 -21.80 5.57 10.63
N LEU A 208 -20.89 6.03 9.77
CA LEU A 208 -20.67 5.47 8.43
C LEU A 208 -20.17 4.02 8.51
N ARG A 209 -19.21 3.74 9.40
CA ARG A 209 -18.68 2.38 9.61
C ARG A 209 -19.73 1.42 10.12
N GLU A 210 -20.51 1.85 11.11
CA GLU A 210 -21.59 1.05 11.69
C GLU A 210 -22.70 0.81 10.68
N SER A 211 -23.10 1.85 9.94
CA SER A 211 -24.05 1.73 8.84
C SER A 211 -23.59 0.69 7.82
N ALA A 212 -22.33 0.73 7.39
CA ALA A 212 -21.80 -0.25 6.45
C ALA A 212 -21.91 -1.69 6.98
N ARG A 213 -21.55 -1.92 8.24
CA ARG A 213 -21.59 -3.27 8.86
C ARG A 213 -23.01 -3.78 9.08
N ASN A 214 -23.97 -2.88 9.25
CA ASN A 214 -25.38 -3.22 9.50
C ASN A 214 -26.20 -3.41 8.21
N ILE A 215 -25.61 -3.17 7.03
CA ILE A 215 -26.27 -3.47 5.76
C ILE A 215 -26.43 -4.99 5.61
N THR A 216 -27.63 -5.42 5.22
CA THR A 216 -27.91 -6.82 4.87
C THR A 216 -26.90 -7.30 3.83
N PRO A 217 -26.12 -8.36 4.11
CA PRO A 217 -25.17 -8.89 3.14
C PRO A 217 -25.87 -9.34 1.85
N ALA A 218 -25.16 -9.19 0.72
CA ALA A 218 -25.59 -9.79 -0.53
C ALA A 218 -25.54 -11.32 -0.44
N GLU A 219 -26.24 -12.00 -1.34
CA GLU A 219 -26.23 -13.47 -1.43
C GLU A 219 -24.79 -14.01 -1.50
N GLY A 220 -24.47 -15.00 -0.67
CA GLY A 220 -23.14 -15.60 -0.58
C GLY A 220 -22.09 -14.78 0.19
N VAL A 221 -22.46 -13.64 0.78
CA VAL A 221 -21.58 -12.83 1.64
C VAL A 221 -21.98 -13.03 3.10
N GLU A 222 -21.02 -13.40 3.95
CA GLU A 222 -21.28 -13.64 5.39
C GLU A 222 -21.60 -12.33 6.14
N ALA A 223 -20.80 -11.29 5.94
CA ALA A 223 -20.98 -9.99 6.59
C ALA A 223 -20.36 -8.86 5.75
N VAL A 224 -21.01 -7.70 5.75
CA VAL A 224 -20.43 -6.47 5.17
C VAL A 224 -19.36 -5.93 6.11
N ARG A 225 -18.22 -5.55 5.56
CA ARG A 225 -17.06 -5.03 6.32
C ARG A 225 -16.79 -3.58 5.96
N ALA A 226 -16.42 -2.78 6.96
CA ALA A 226 -15.83 -1.47 6.72
C ALA A 226 -14.33 -1.60 6.36
N PRO A 227 -13.77 -0.66 5.59
CA PRO A 227 -12.33 -0.57 5.39
C PRO A 227 -11.54 -0.66 6.72
N GLY A 228 -10.52 -1.51 6.71
CA GLY A 228 -9.67 -1.80 7.86
C GLY A 228 -10.16 -2.94 8.77
N ASP A 229 -11.43 -3.37 8.72
CA ASP A 229 -11.96 -4.44 9.61
C ASP A 229 -11.14 -5.73 9.49
N ARG A 230 -10.93 -6.21 8.25
CA ARG A 230 -10.15 -7.43 7.99
C ARG A 230 -8.72 -7.32 8.54
N ALA A 231 -8.07 -6.18 8.33
CA ALA A 231 -6.69 -5.98 8.74
C ALA A 231 -6.55 -5.94 10.27
N ARG A 232 -7.50 -5.29 10.95
CA ARG A 232 -7.57 -5.25 12.42
C ARG A 232 -7.78 -6.63 13.03
N GLN A 233 -8.78 -7.37 12.55
CA GLN A 233 -9.03 -8.73 13.00
C GLN A 233 -7.77 -9.60 12.84
N THR A 234 -7.14 -9.56 11.66
CA THR A 234 -5.89 -10.28 11.42
C THR A 234 -4.76 -9.84 12.36
N ARG A 235 -4.67 -8.56 12.71
CA ARG A 235 -3.68 -8.05 13.66
C ARG A 235 -3.92 -8.57 15.07
N GLU A 236 -5.16 -8.52 15.56
CA GLU A 236 -5.55 -9.02 16.88
C GLU A 236 -5.28 -10.53 17.02
N GLU A 237 -5.66 -11.31 16.00
CA GLU A 237 -5.38 -12.74 15.93
C GLU A 237 -3.88 -13.02 15.95
N ARG A 238 -3.07 -12.27 15.19
CA ARG A 238 -1.62 -12.51 15.08
C ARG A 238 -0.81 -11.99 16.27
N LEU A 239 -1.32 -11.00 17.00
CA LEU A 239 -0.71 -10.59 18.27
C LEU A 239 -0.89 -11.64 19.36
N THR A 240 -1.97 -12.42 19.30
CA THR A 240 -2.27 -13.46 20.29
C THR A 240 -1.73 -14.83 19.87
N ARG A 241 -1.80 -15.17 18.59
CA ARG A 241 -1.46 -16.50 18.06
C ARG A 241 -0.14 -16.56 17.29
N GLY A 242 0.56 -15.44 17.16
CA GLY A 242 1.77 -15.33 16.34
C GLY A 242 1.50 -15.05 14.86
N ILE A 243 2.55 -14.72 14.11
CA ILE A 243 2.48 -14.46 12.67
C ILE A 243 2.78 -15.78 11.93
N PRO A 244 1.87 -16.27 11.08
CA PRO A 244 2.10 -17.51 10.35
C PRO A 244 3.16 -17.33 9.27
N PHE A 245 4.08 -18.29 9.17
CA PHE A 245 5.04 -18.42 8.07
C PHE A 245 4.89 -19.78 7.40
N THR A 246 5.10 -19.84 6.09
CA THR A 246 5.32 -21.14 5.44
C THR A 246 6.69 -21.68 5.85
N ARG A 247 6.83 -23.00 5.97
CA ARG A 247 8.12 -23.62 6.30
C ARG A 247 9.22 -23.16 5.36
N ARG A 248 8.94 -23.13 4.05
CA ARG A 248 9.85 -22.63 3.02
C ARG A 248 10.25 -21.16 3.26
N GLY A 249 9.28 -20.29 3.54
CA GLY A 249 9.53 -18.88 3.79
C GLY A 249 10.36 -18.64 5.07
N TRP A 250 10.09 -19.40 6.13
CA TRP A 250 10.85 -19.35 7.37
C TRP A 250 12.31 -19.78 7.19
N THR A 251 12.54 -20.91 6.52
CA THR A 251 13.90 -21.38 6.19
C THR A 251 14.67 -20.34 5.37
N ALA A 252 14.06 -19.83 4.30
CA ALA A 252 14.71 -18.82 3.45
C ALA A 252 15.02 -17.52 4.20
N LEU A 253 14.18 -17.11 5.16
CA LEU A 253 14.44 -15.95 6.02
C LEU A 253 15.66 -16.20 6.92
N ILE A 254 15.70 -17.35 7.59
CA ILE A 254 16.82 -17.71 8.49
C ILE A 254 18.13 -17.77 7.72
N GLU A 255 18.15 -18.38 6.53
CA GLU A 255 19.34 -18.45 5.68
C GLU A 255 19.85 -17.05 5.30
N ARG A 256 18.92 -16.14 4.91
CA ARG A 256 19.27 -14.76 4.60
C ARG A 256 19.80 -13.98 5.80
N LEU A 257 19.25 -14.20 7.00
CA LEU A 257 19.73 -13.59 8.24
C LEU A 257 21.10 -14.15 8.65
N ALA A 258 21.32 -15.46 8.51
CA ALA A 258 22.61 -16.08 8.79
C ALA A 258 23.70 -15.52 7.85
N ALA A 259 23.36 -15.28 6.58
CA ALA A 259 24.27 -14.69 5.60
C ALA A 259 24.71 -13.25 5.94
N THR A 260 24.01 -12.54 6.83
CA THR A 260 24.45 -11.22 7.32
C THR A 260 25.37 -11.31 8.56
N GLY A 261 25.66 -12.52 9.04
CA GLY A 261 26.49 -12.76 10.22
C GLY A 261 25.73 -12.72 11.55
N LEU A 262 24.39 -12.66 11.53
CA LEU A 262 23.56 -12.76 12.74
C LEU A 262 23.47 -14.21 13.22
N ASP A 263 23.57 -14.43 14.53
CA ASP A 263 23.28 -15.75 15.12
C ASP A 263 21.78 -16.03 15.04
N THR A 264 21.42 -17.03 14.25
CA THR A 264 20.05 -17.47 14.02
C THR A 264 19.72 -18.80 14.68
N SER A 265 20.60 -19.34 15.54
CA SER A 265 20.47 -20.67 16.13
C SER A 265 19.19 -20.85 16.97
N ASP A 266 18.74 -19.82 17.66
CA ASP A 266 17.46 -19.82 18.39
C ASP A 266 16.26 -19.77 17.44
N LEU A 267 16.34 -18.97 16.37
CA LEU A 267 15.27 -18.86 15.37
C LEU A 267 15.10 -20.16 14.58
N ALA A 268 16.20 -20.84 14.24
CA ALA A 268 16.19 -22.11 13.54
C ALA A 268 15.47 -23.24 14.30
N LYS A 269 15.38 -23.14 15.64
CA LYS A 269 14.68 -24.11 16.49
C LYS A 269 13.17 -23.87 16.57
N ARG A 270 12.69 -22.68 16.20
CA ARG A 270 11.26 -22.33 16.22
C ARG A 270 10.63 -22.84 14.92
N THR A 271 10.05 -24.03 14.97
CA THR A 271 9.43 -24.70 13.81
C THR A 271 7.90 -24.72 13.82
N GLU A 272 7.30 -24.16 14.87
CA GLU A 272 5.85 -24.06 15.11
C GLU A 272 5.45 -22.61 15.40
#